data_AF-A0A7C5SWS2-F1
#
_entry.id   AF-A0A7C5SWS2-F1
#
_cell.length_a   1.000
_cell.length_b   1.000
_cell.length_c   1.000
_cell.angle_alpha   90.00
_cell.angle_beta   90.00
_cell.angle_gamma   90.00
#
_symmetry.space_group_name_H-M   'P 1'
#
loop_
_entity.id
_entity.type
_entity.pdbx_description
1 polymer ?
#
loop_
_entity_poly.entity_id
_entity_poly.type
_entity_poly.pdbx_seq_one_letter_code
_entity_poly.pdbx_strand_id
1 'polypeptide(L)'
;LDGFMNNFISPLVVYLLGESLLSRFLSEAVVGGVGFVLTFLPLIASILFILSLLEFSGYLPRVAFLMDGLMHRLGLPGTGFIPLLLGFGCNVPAIMASRVMETKRDKLLVLAMVPFMSCPARLVIFSFFAVLFFPNPALVIFLLYLFGVLVAFLTSFFLQKLVYRGSLHHMILELPPYRLPALKLVLRITWAHVKHFIYRAGTLIFAVSVVLWAMLNLPPGVSNPKDSFAGYVGRALVPIFKPMGLEDWRITTSLIPAFLAREIVLSSMAVIYSVEEEKKEKFEPKKALQEQGVAFINALKESVLNLLSPMPKAFEVEEKHSQLKSAVKNSMNPAQALAFMVFILLYTSCLGTVAVLQKEGGTKFALLFLAYSFAVAWVSGVIVYRLMSLLVG
;
A
#
# COMPACT_ATOMS: atom_id res chain seq x y z
N LEU A 1 1.67 15.44 10.93
CA LEU A 1 1.75 14.28 11.86
C LEU A 1 3.09 13.58 11.76
N ASP A 2 3.45 13.09 10.57
CA ASP A 2 4.76 12.43 10.34
C ASP A 2 5.95 13.30 10.78
N GLY A 3 5.99 14.55 10.33
CA GLY A 3 7.00 15.52 10.76
C GLY A 3 7.03 15.77 12.28
N PHE A 4 5.90 15.72 12.98
CA PHE A 4 5.88 15.89 14.44
C PHE A 4 6.45 14.67 15.16
N MET A 5 6.16 13.46 14.68
CA MET A 5 6.68 12.23 15.27
C MET A 5 8.19 12.09 15.01
N ASN A 6 8.63 12.27 13.77
CA ASN A 6 10.02 12.04 13.38
C ASN A 6 10.95 13.23 13.63
N ASN A 7 10.45 14.47 13.55
CA ASN A 7 11.30 15.67 13.71
C ASN A 7 11.22 16.29 15.11
N PHE A 8 10.22 15.93 15.94
CA PHE A 8 10.10 16.46 17.30
C PHE A 8 10.17 15.36 18.36
N ILE A 9 9.29 14.36 18.33
CA ILE A 9 9.26 13.34 19.39
C ILE A 9 10.50 12.44 19.35
N SER A 10 10.88 11.96 18.17
CA SER A 10 12.03 11.07 18.02
C SER A 10 13.35 11.70 18.54
N PRO A 11 13.73 12.94 18.15
CA PRO A 11 14.90 13.61 18.70
C PRO A 11 14.78 13.96 20.19
N LEU A 12 13.56 14.26 20.67
CA LEU A 12 13.32 14.54 22.09
C LEU A 12 13.60 13.31 22.96
N VAL A 13 13.24 12.11 22.50
CA VAL A 13 13.55 10.85 23.18
C VAL A 13 15.06 10.63 23.26
N VAL A 14 15.80 10.89 22.18
CA VAL A 14 17.27 10.78 22.16
C VAL A 14 17.92 11.82 23.08
N TYR A 15 17.39 13.04 23.11
CA TYR A 15 17.86 14.11 24.01
C TYR A 15 17.66 13.76 25.50
N LEU A 16 16.54 13.11 25.86
CA LEU A 16 16.22 12.73 27.24
C LEU A 16 16.95 11.48 27.74
N LEU A 17 17.21 10.48 26.88
CA LEU A 17 17.77 9.18 27.27
C LEU A 17 19.25 8.97 26.87
N GLY A 18 19.87 9.91 26.15
CA GLY A 18 21.24 9.79 25.63
C GLY A 18 21.37 8.85 24.42
N GLU A 19 22.59 8.64 23.91
CA GLU A 19 22.86 7.74 22.77
C GLU A 19 23.01 6.27 23.20
N SER A 20 21.95 5.67 23.73
CA SER A 20 21.91 4.24 24.04
C SER A 20 21.16 3.46 22.95
N LEU A 21 21.42 2.16 22.83
CA LEU A 21 20.66 1.28 21.92
C LEU A 21 19.16 1.28 22.26
N LEU A 22 18.83 1.48 23.54
CA LEU A 22 17.47 1.57 24.04
C LEU A 22 16.78 2.88 23.63
N SER A 23 17.50 4.00 23.57
CA SER A 23 16.94 5.26 23.07
C SER A 23 16.69 5.19 21.56
N ARG A 24 17.59 4.57 20.77
CA ARG A 24 17.38 4.31 19.34
C ARG A 24 16.17 3.40 19.10
N PHE A 25 16.01 2.34 19.89
CA PHE A 25 14.83 1.48 19.81
C PHE A 25 13.52 2.25 20.09
N LEU A 26 13.48 3.06 21.15
CA LEU A 26 12.30 3.84 21.50
C LEU A 26 12.00 4.92 20.45
N SER A 27 13.03 5.62 19.97
CA SER A 27 12.93 6.69 18.99
C SER A 27 12.53 6.19 17.59
N GLU A 28 13.16 5.11 17.11
CA GLU A 28 12.98 4.66 15.72
C GLU A 28 11.89 3.58 15.61
N ALA A 29 11.89 2.58 16.49
CA ALA A 29 10.96 1.45 16.40
C ALA A 29 9.58 1.79 16.97
N VAL A 30 9.56 2.37 18.18
CA VAL A 30 8.31 2.62 18.93
C VAL A 30 7.66 3.92 18.46
N VAL A 31 8.36 5.04 18.52
CA VAL A 31 7.83 6.34 18.09
C VAL A 31 7.60 6.36 16.58
N GLY A 32 8.53 5.83 15.78
CA GLY A 32 8.33 5.67 14.33
C GLY A 32 7.14 4.75 14.00
N GLY A 33 7.02 3.60 14.67
CA GLY A 33 5.91 2.66 14.49
C GLY A 33 4.53 3.25 14.85
N VAL A 34 4.43 3.94 15.99
CA VAL A 34 3.19 4.64 16.40
C VAL A 34 2.89 5.81 15.46
N GLY A 35 3.93 6.56 15.07
CA GLY A 35 3.80 7.67 14.14
C GLY A 35 3.23 7.22 12.80
N PHE A 36 3.72 6.08 12.31
CA PHE A 36 3.20 5.43 11.12
C PHE A 36 1.69 5.16 11.25
N VAL A 37 1.24 4.45 12.31
CA VAL A 37 -0.20 4.17 12.53
C VAL A 37 -1.05 5.46 12.56
N LEU A 38 -0.54 6.52 13.19
CA LEU A 38 -1.23 7.81 13.27
C LEU A 38 -1.32 8.52 11.92
N THR A 39 -0.33 8.37 11.04
CA THR A 39 -0.36 8.99 9.70
C THR A 39 -1.39 8.34 8.75
N PHE A 40 -1.72 7.06 8.92
CA PHE A 40 -2.80 6.41 8.14
C PHE A 40 -4.19 6.79 8.59
N LEU A 41 -4.33 7.21 9.85
CA LEU A 41 -5.63 7.40 10.47
C LEU A 41 -6.52 8.41 9.72
N PRO A 42 -6.02 9.59 9.30
CA PRO A 42 -6.83 10.56 8.55
C PRO A 42 -7.27 10.04 7.19
N LEU A 43 -6.39 9.35 6.46
CA LEU A 43 -6.68 8.81 5.14
C LEU A 43 -7.76 7.73 5.22
N ILE A 44 -7.60 6.78 6.15
CA ILE A 44 -8.56 5.69 6.36
C ILE A 44 -9.89 6.23 6.89
N ALA A 45 -9.87 7.19 7.82
CA ALA A 45 -11.08 7.83 8.32
C ALA A 45 -11.85 8.55 7.20
N SER A 46 -11.16 9.27 6.31
CA SER A 46 -11.76 9.93 5.16
C SER A 46 -12.41 8.94 4.19
N ILE A 47 -11.68 7.89 3.80
CA ILE A 47 -12.20 6.85 2.90
C ILE A 47 -13.42 6.15 3.51
N LEU A 48 -13.35 5.78 4.80
CA LEU A 48 -14.45 5.11 5.50
C LEU A 48 -15.66 6.03 5.70
N PHE A 49 -15.43 7.32 5.90
CA PHE A 49 -16.48 8.33 5.98
C PHE A 49 -17.24 8.44 4.65
N ILE A 50 -16.52 8.61 3.53
CA ILE A 50 -17.12 8.69 2.20
C ILE A 50 -17.81 7.38 1.85
N LEU A 51 -17.19 6.23 2.18
CA LEU A 51 -17.81 4.93 1.96
C LEU A 51 -19.13 4.79 2.71
N SER A 52 -19.14 5.10 4.00
CA SER A 52 -20.35 5.06 4.82
C SER A 52 -21.43 6.00 4.27
N LEU A 53 -21.04 7.18 3.78
CA LEU A 53 -21.95 8.12 3.12
C LEU A 53 -22.58 7.52 1.85
N LEU A 54 -21.78 6.87 1.00
CA LEU A 54 -22.24 6.23 -0.25
C LEU A 54 -23.10 4.98 0.00
N GLU A 55 -22.81 4.24 1.06
CA GLU A 55 -23.56 3.07 1.48
C GLU A 55 -24.96 3.46 1.99
N PHE A 56 -25.03 4.35 2.98
CA PHE A 56 -26.30 4.77 3.57
C PHE A 56 -27.14 5.67 2.67
N SER A 57 -26.54 6.28 1.64
CA SER A 57 -27.30 7.03 0.64
C SER A 57 -28.07 6.15 -0.35
N GLY A 58 -27.80 4.85 -0.38
CA GLY A 58 -28.37 3.93 -1.37
C GLY A 58 -27.71 4.04 -2.75
N TYR A 59 -26.55 4.72 -2.85
CA TYR A 59 -25.78 4.82 -4.09
C TYR A 59 -25.10 3.50 -4.45
N LEU A 60 -24.45 2.83 -3.49
CA LEU A 60 -23.75 1.56 -3.73
C LEU A 60 -24.65 0.44 -4.32
N PRO A 61 -25.86 0.17 -3.79
CA PRO A 61 -26.78 -0.79 -4.40
C PRO A 61 -27.15 -0.47 -5.86
N ARG A 62 -27.29 0.80 -6.21
CA ARG A 62 -27.60 1.23 -7.59
C ARG A 62 -26.42 1.03 -8.53
N VAL A 63 -25.21 1.31 -8.05
CA VAL A 63 -23.98 1.02 -8.81
C VAL A 63 -23.86 -0.48 -9.06
N ALA A 64 -24.15 -1.33 -8.07
CA ALA A 64 -24.17 -2.78 -8.26
C ALA A 64 -25.18 -3.21 -9.33
N PHE A 65 -26.40 -2.65 -9.33
CA PHE A 65 -27.41 -2.91 -10.36
C PHE A 65 -26.93 -2.46 -11.76
N LEU A 66 -26.37 -1.25 -11.88
CA LEU A 66 -25.85 -0.73 -13.15
C LEU A 66 -24.70 -1.59 -13.70
N MET A 67 -23.85 -2.09 -12.81
CA MET A 67 -22.68 -2.91 -13.17
C MET A 67 -22.99 -4.40 -13.32
N ASP A 68 -24.24 -4.82 -13.06
CA ASP A 68 -24.63 -6.23 -13.10
C ASP A 68 -24.37 -6.84 -14.48
N GLY A 69 -24.73 -6.14 -15.56
CA GLY A 69 -24.48 -6.63 -16.92
C GLY A 69 -22.99 -6.85 -17.24
N LEU A 70 -22.10 -5.97 -16.76
CA LEU A 70 -20.65 -6.13 -16.93
C LEU A 70 -20.11 -7.29 -16.08
N MET A 71 -20.54 -7.39 -14.83
CA MET A 71 -20.11 -8.45 -13.92
C MET A 71 -20.63 -9.83 -14.33
N HIS A 72 -21.84 -9.91 -14.87
CA HIS A 72 -22.43 -11.15 -15.34
C HIS A 72 -21.64 -11.76 -16.50
N ARG A 73 -21.12 -10.92 -17.43
CA ARG A 73 -20.19 -11.37 -18.48
C ARG A 73 -18.91 -11.96 -17.93
N LEU A 74 -18.51 -11.53 -16.74
CA LEU A 74 -17.35 -12.02 -16.01
C LEU A 74 -17.70 -13.16 -15.06
N GLY A 75 -18.93 -13.68 -15.08
CA GLY A 75 -19.37 -14.79 -14.23
C GLY A 75 -19.53 -14.42 -12.75
N LEU A 76 -19.85 -13.16 -12.45
CA LEU A 76 -20.01 -12.63 -11.08
C LEU A 76 -21.34 -11.86 -10.94
N PRO A 77 -21.92 -11.81 -9.72
CA PRO A 77 -23.07 -10.93 -9.45
C PRO A 77 -22.63 -9.46 -9.41
N GLY A 78 -23.54 -8.52 -9.74
CA GLY A 78 -23.28 -7.08 -9.68
C GLY A 78 -22.80 -6.56 -8.31
N THR A 79 -23.16 -7.24 -7.21
CA THR A 79 -22.65 -6.91 -5.86
C THR A 79 -21.14 -7.09 -5.71
N GLY A 80 -20.52 -7.92 -6.54
CA GLY A 80 -19.07 -8.09 -6.60
C GLY A 80 -18.33 -6.83 -7.05
N PHE A 81 -19.01 -5.90 -7.76
CA PHE A 81 -18.40 -4.64 -8.17
C PHE A 81 -18.09 -3.71 -6.99
N ILE A 82 -18.90 -3.76 -5.92
CA ILE A 82 -18.73 -2.89 -4.74
C ILE A 82 -17.34 -3.12 -4.10
N PRO A 83 -16.94 -4.35 -3.71
CA PRO A 83 -15.59 -4.61 -3.24
C PRO A 83 -14.48 -4.20 -4.21
N LEU A 84 -14.65 -4.40 -5.51
CA LEU A 84 -13.63 -4.06 -6.51
C LEU A 84 -13.40 -2.55 -6.59
N LEU A 85 -14.48 -1.76 -6.58
CA LEU A 85 -14.40 -0.31 -6.54
C LEU A 85 -13.67 0.18 -5.28
N LEU A 86 -13.96 -0.45 -4.14
CA LEU A 86 -13.31 -0.13 -2.85
C LEU A 86 -11.83 -0.53 -2.82
N GLY A 87 -11.43 -1.53 -3.61
CA GLY A 87 -10.03 -1.99 -3.71
C GLY A 87 -9.09 -0.89 -4.22
N PHE A 88 -9.58 0.01 -5.09
CA PHE A 88 -8.81 1.18 -5.52
C PHE A 88 -8.50 2.16 -4.39
N GLY A 89 -9.27 2.14 -3.30
CA GLY A 89 -9.00 2.91 -2.09
C GLY A 89 -8.12 2.11 -1.12
N CYS A 90 -8.64 1.00 -0.61
CA CYS A 90 -7.89 0.12 0.27
C CYS A 90 -8.42 -1.31 0.22
N ASN A 91 -7.52 -2.28 0.04
CA ASN A 91 -7.88 -3.68 -0.10
C ASN A 91 -8.44 -4.29 1.20
N VAL A 92 -8.13 -3.73 2.36
CA VAL A 92 -8.64 -4.19 3.66
C VAL A 92 -10.17 -4.00 3.79
N PRO A 93 -10.74 -2.78 3.70
CA PRO A 93 -12.20 -2.58 3.73
C PRO A 93 -12.89 -3.19 2.52
N ALA A 94 -12.25 -3.23 1.35
CA ALA A 94 -12.77 -3.89 0.16
C ALA A 94 -13.04 -5.38 0.40
N ILE A 95 -12.07 -6.10 0.98
CA ILE A 95 -12.24 -7.50 1.37
C ILE A 95 -13.35 -7.65 2.43
N MET A 96 -13.47 -6.73 3.39
CA MET A 96 -14.56 -6.81 4.39
C MET A 96 -15.96 -6.60 3.79
N ALA A 97 -16.07 -5.75 2.76
CA ALA A 97 -17.32 -5.53 2.03
C ALA A 97 -17.80 -6.79 1.30
N SER A 98 -16.92 -7.77 1.07
CA SER A 98 -17.27 -9.05 0.47
C SER A 98 -18.27 -9.89 1.30
N ARG A 99 -18.51 -9.53 2.57
CA ARG A 99 -19.47 -10.21 3.46
C ARG A 99 -20.92 -10.13 3.00
N VAL A 100 -21.26 -9.16 2.15
CA VAL A 100 -22.61 -8.98 1.61
C VAL A 100 -22.93 -10.04 0.54
N MET A 101 -21.91 -10.74 0.01
CA MET A 101 -22.13 -11.80 -0.99
C MET A 101 -22.71 -13.07 -0.36
N GLU A 102 -23.73 -13.61 -1.00
CA GLU A 102 -24.48 -14.78 -0.53
C GLU A 102 -23.73 -16.10 -0.76
N THR A 103 -23.07 -16.24 -1.93
CA THR A 103 -22.40 -17.49 -2.28
C THR A 103 -20.92 -17.46 -1.93
N LYS A 104 -20.42 -18.57 -1.36
CA LYS A 104 -18.99 -18.72 -1.05
C LYS A 104 -18.11 -18.66 -2.30
N ARG A 105 -18.60 -19.16 -3.44
CA ARG A 105 -17.87 -19.14 -4.71
C ARG A 105 -17.60 -17.71 -5.17
N ASP A 106 -18.65 -16.91 -5.30
CA ASP A 106 -18.53 -15.53 -5.80
C ASP A 106 -17.71 -14.70 -4.82
N LYS A 107 -17.88 -14.97 -3.52
CA LYS A 107 -17.05 -14.40 -2.47
C LYS A 107 -15.55 -14.66 -2.70
N LEU A 108 -15.16 -15.92 -2.89
CA LEU A 108 -13.75 -16.29 -3.07
C LEU A 108 -13.17 -15.72 -4.37
N LEU A 109 -13.96 -15.61 -5.44
CA LEU A 109 -13.53 -15.00 -6.69
C LEU A 109 -13.23 -13.51 -6.52
N VAL A 110 -14.16 -12.75 -5.93
CA VAL A 110 -13.96 -11.33 -5.66
C VAL A 110 -12.82 -11.10 -4.67
N LEU A 111 -12.69 -11.96 -3.65
CA LEU A 111 -11.56 -11.93 -2.72
C LEU A 111 -10.19 -12.10 -3.41
N ALA A 112 -10.12 -12.90 -4.47
CA ALA A 112 -8.90 -13.06 -5.27
C ALA A 112 -8.63 -11.89 -6.22
N MET A 113 -9.69 -11.18 -6.65
CA MET A 113 -9.57 -10.04 -7.56
C MET A 113 -9.13 -8.75 -6.84
N VAL A 114 -9.68 -8.48 -5.66
CA VAL A 114 -9.45 -7.23 -4.91
C VAL A 114 -7.96 -6.91 -4.73
N PRO A 115 -7.07 -7.84 -4.34
CA PRO A 115 -5.66 -7.53 -4.14
C PRO A 115 -4.91 -7.05 -5.39
N PHE A 116 -5.42 -7.33 -6.60
CA PHE A 116 -4.85 -6.81 -7.84
C PHE A 116 -5.29 -5.38 -8.14
N MET A 117 -6.36 -4.88 -7.53
CA MET A 117 -6.75 -3.47 -7.58
C MET A 117 -5.68 -2.60 -6.91
N SER A 118 -5.32 -1.50 -7.57
CA SER A 118 -4.24 -0.61 -7.12
C SER A 118 -4.74 0.39 -6.10
N CYS A 119 -4.23 0.27 -4.87
CA CYS A 119 -4.43 1.25 -3.82
C CYS A 119 -3.53 2.49 -4.00
N PRO A 120 -3.84 3.63 -3.36
CA PRO A 120 -3.09 4.88 -3.50
C PRO A 120 -1.61 4.77 -3.11
N ALA A 121 -1.27 3.88 -2.18
CA ALA A 121 0.12 3.63 -1.79
C ALA A 121 0.98 3.11 -2.96
N ARG A 122 0.39 2.37 -3.90
CA ARG A 122 1.10 1.95 -5.13
C ARG A 122 1.39 3.13 -6.06
N LEU A 123 0.49 4.12 -6.10
CA LEU A 123 0.65 5.31 -6.94
C LEU A 123 1.93 6.06 -6.57
N VAL A 124 2.23 6.18 -5.28
CA VAL A 124 3.46 6.86 -4.80
C VAL A 124 4.71 6.18 -5.36
N ILE A 125 4.76 4.85 -5.30
CA ILE A 125 5.89 4.06 -5.82
C ILE A 125 5.96 4.18 -7.35
N PHE A 126 4.84 3.99 -8.04
CA PHE A 126 4.82 4.07 -9.50
C PHE A 126 5.20 5.46 -9.99
N SER A 127 4.73 6.51 -9.32
CA SER A 127 5.07 7.88 -9.66
C SER A 127 6.57 8.15 -9.46
N PHE A 128 7.16 7.67 -8.35
CA PHE A 128 8.60 7.79 -8.12
C PHE A 128 9.43 7.15 -9.24
N PHE A 129 9.16 5.90 -9.61
CA PHE A 129 9.90 5.20 -10.66
C PHE A 129 9.57 5.71 -12.07
N ALA A 130 8.31 6.06 -12.33
CA ALA A 130 7.87 6.54 -13.63
C ALA A 130 8.52 7.89 -13.97
N VAL A 131 8.55 8.83 -13.03
CA VAL A 131 9.21 10.14 -13.21
C VAL A 131 10.73 9.99 -13.37
N LEU A 132 11.33 8.98 -12.71
CA LEU A 132 12.78 8.78 -12.75
C LEU A 132 13.28 8.17 -14.06
N PHE A 133 12.53 7.25 -14.65
CA PHE A 133 13.01 6.42 -15.77
C PHE A 133 12.29 6.65 -17.10
N PHE A 134 11.11 7.27 -17.11
CA PHE A 134 10.28 7.36 -18.32
C PHE A 134 9.93 8.81 -18.68
N PRO A 135 9.92 9.17 -19.97
CA PRO A 135 9.57 10.52 -20.41
C PRO A 135 8.09 10.85 -20.19
N ASN A 136 7.20 9.84 -20.28
CA ASN A 136 5.76 9.97 -20.13
C ASN A 136 5.25 9.20 -18.90
N PRO A 137 5.47 9.70 -17.67
CA PRO A 137 5.16 8.96 -16.44
C PRO A 137 3.67 8.64 -16.29
N ALA A 138 2.78 9.56 -16.68
CA ALA A 138 1.33 9.38 -16.59
C ALA A 138 0.83 8.20 -17.43
N LEU A 139 1.39 8.01 -18.63
CA LEU A 139 1.02 6.90 -19.52
C LEU A 139 1.44 5.55 -18.92
N VAL A 140 2.65 5.47 -18.36
CA VAL A 140 3.15 4.24 -17.71
C VAL A 140 2.26 3.86 -16.52
N ILE A 141 1.92 4.83 -15.66
CA ILE A 141 1.02 4.59 -14.52
C ILE A 141 -0.36 4.13 -15.00
N PHE A 142 -0.91 4.78 -16.03
CA PHE A 142 -2.21 4.40 -16.60
C PHE A 142 -2.20 2.95 -17.14
N LEU A 143 -1.16 2.56 -17.88
CA LEU A 143 -1.01 1.19 -18.38
C LEU A 143 -0.85 0.17 -17.25
N LEU A 144 -0.11 0.50 -16.20
CA LEU A 144 0.02 -0.37 -15.01
C LEU A 144 -1.32 -0.58 -14.31
N TYR A 145 -2.14 0.46 -14.18
CA TYR A 145 -3.48 0.35 -13.60
C TYR A 145 -4.39 -0.53 -14.45
N LEU A 146 -4.38 -0.33 -15.76
CA LEU A 146 -5.14 -1.17 -16.69
C LEU A 146 -4.67 -2.63 -16.64
N PHE A 147 -3.36 -2.86 -16.55
CA PHE A 147 -2.77 -4.18 -16.43
C PHE A 147 -3.20 -4.88 -15.12
N GLY A 148 -3.24 -4.18 -13.99
CA GLY A 148 -3.72 -4.73 -12.72
C GLY A 148 -5.18 -5.16 -12.79
N VAL A 149 -6.05 -4.33 -13.39
CA VAL A 149 -7.46 -4.65 -13.64
C VAL A 149 -7.61 -5.86 -14.57
N LEU A 150 -6.79 -5.93 -15.62
CA LEU A 150 -6.77 -7.04 -16.56
C LEU A 150 -6.39 -8.36 -15.85
N VAL A 151 -5.33 -8.35 -15.02
CA VAL A 151 -4.91 -9.54 -14.26
C VAL A 151 -5.97 -9.95 -13.23
N ALA A 152 -6.69 -9.00 -12.62
CA ALA A 152 -7.81 -9.30 -11.74
C ALA A 152 -8.90 -10.10 -12.48
N PHE A 153 -9.30 -9.64 -13.68
CA PHE A 153 -10.30 -10.34 -14.48
C PHE A 153 -9.81 -11.70 -14.99
N LEU A 154 -8.55 -11.80 -15.45
CA LEU A 154 -7.94 -13.07 -15.83
C LEU A 154 -7.93 -14.07 -14.66
N THR A 155 -7.62 -13.60 -13.45
CA THR A 155 -7.64 -14.43 -12.25
C THR A 155 -9.03 -14.97 -11.97
N SER A 156 -10.07 -14.13 -12.07
CA SER A 156 -11.46 -14.57 -11.89
C SER A 156 -11.83 -15.65 -12.91
N PHE A 157 -11.53 -15.41 -14.19
CA PHE A 157 -11.79 -16.37 -15.26
C PHE A 157 -11.06 -17.70 -15.06
N PHE A 158 -9.79 -17.65 -14.64
CA PHE A 158 -8.99 -18.84 -14.35
C PHE A 158 -9.56 -19.65 -13.18
N LEU A 159 -9.88 -19.00 -12.06
CA LEU A 159 -10.46 -19.66 -10.87
C LEU A 159 -11.86 -20.23 -11.13
N GLN A 160 -12.69 -19.56 -11.94
CA GLN A 160 -14.01 -20.07 -12.32
C GLN A 160 -13.94 -21.36 -13.13
N LYS A 161 -12.97 -21.47 -14.04
CA LYS A 161 -12.78 -22.67 -14.86
C LYS A 161 -12.13 -23.82 -14.09
N LEU A 162 -11.12 -23.50 -13.27
CA LEU A 162 -10.27 -24.50 -12.64
C LEU A 162 -10.81 -25.01 -11.30
N VAL A 163 -11.36 -24.13 -10.44
CA VAL A 163 -11.62 -24.44 -9.03
C VAL A 163 -13.11 -24.42 -8.69
N TYR A 164 -13.84 -23.39 -9.11
CA TYR A 164 -15.22 -23.17 -8.68
C TYR A 164 -16.20 -23.26 -9.85
N ARG A 165 -16.78 -24.44 -10.05
CA ARG A 165 -17.89 -24.68 -10.99
C ARG A 165 -19.23 -24.49 -10.29
N GLY A 166 -20.17 -23.76 -10.90
CA GLY A 166 -21.52 -23.52 -10.34
C GLY A 166 -22.35 -22.55 -11.18
N SER A 167 -23.68 -22.54 -10.98
CA SER A 167 -24.60 -21.61 -11.64
C SER A 167 -24.66 -20.25 -10.92
N LEU A 168 -24.83 -19.18 -11.69
CA LEU A 168 -25.16 -17.85 -11.17
C LEU A 168 -26.58 -17.90 -10.60
N HIS A 169 -26.73 -17.59 -9.32
CA HIS A 169 -28.05 -17.49 -8.70
C HIS A 169 -28.65 -16.12 -9.04
N HIS A 170 -29.94 -16.09 -9.40
CA HIS A 170 -30.63 -14.86 -9.72
C HIS A 170 -30.85 -14.06 -8.44
N MET A 171 -30.15 -12.93 -8.36
CA MET A 171 -30.32 -11.97 -7.28
C MET A 171 -31.51 -11.07 -7.60
N ILE A 172 -32.48 -10.98 -6.69
CA ILE A 172 -33.47 -9.91 -6.69
C ILE A 172 -32.91 -8.82 -5.79
N LEU A 173 -32.28 -7.80 -6.39
CA LEU A 173 -31.77 -6.66 -5.64
C LEU A 173 -32.92 -5.65 -5.45
N GLU A 174 -33.50 -5.57 -4.25
CA GLU A 174 -34.42 -4.48 -3.92
C GLU A 174 -33.65 -3.14 -3.92
N LEU A 175 -34.00 -2.22 -4.81
CA LEU A 175 -33.32 -0.92 -4.90
C LEU A 175 -33.79 -0.01 -3.76
N PRO A 176 -32.91 0.41 -2.82
CA PRO A 176 -33.30 1.34 -1.78
C PRO A 176 -33.56 2.75 -2.35
N PRO A 177 -34.50 3.51 -1.76
CA PRO A 177 -34.69 4.91 -2.12
C PRO A 177 -33.45 5.74 -1.74
N TYR A 178 -33.15 6.79 -2.51
CA TYR A 178 -32.11 7.75 -2.13
C TYR A 178 -32.52 8.43 -0.83
N ARG A 179 -31.65 8.38 0.18
CA ARG A 179 -31.86 9.06 1.46
C ARG A 179 -30.56 9.73 1.87
N LEU A 180 -30.61 10.99 2.30
CA LEU A 180 -29.42 11.62 2.86
C LEU A 180 -29.21 11.06 4.27
N PRO A 181 -28.10 10.35 4.54
CA PRO A 181 -27.89 9.77 5.85
C PRO A 181 -27.59 10.87 6.88
N ALA A 182 -28.05 10.67 8.12
CA ALA A 182 -27.75 11.59 9.20
C ALA A 182 -26.24 11.65 9.44
N LEU A 183 -25.62 12.84 9.29
CA LEU A 183 -24.17 13.02 9.48
C LEU A 183 -23.68 12.48 10.82
N LYS A 184 -24.48 12.61 11.89
CA LYS A 184 -24.17 12.06 13.22
C LYS A 184 -24.02 10.54 13.21
N LEU A 185 -24.85 9.83 12.44
CA LEU A 185 -24.79 8.38 12.30
C LEU A 185 -23.53 7.96 11.51
N VAL A 186 -23.28 8.62 10.37
CA VAL A 186 -22.11 8.38 9.53
C VAL A 186 -20.81 8.59 10.33
N LEU A 187 -20.70 9.69 11.07
CA LEU A 187 -19.53 9.97 11.91
C LEU A 187 -19.36 8.94 13.03
N ARG A 188 -20.44 8.50 13.68
CA ARG A 188 -20.37 7.49 14.75
C ARG A 188 -19.92 6.13 14.24
N ILE A 189 -20.42 5.71 13.08
CA ILE A 189 -20.03 4.44 12.43
C ILE A 189 -18.58 4.51 11.95
N THR A 190 -18.22 5.61 11.29
CA THR A 190 -16.84 5.87 10.88
C THR A 190 -15.89 5.80 12.07
N TRP A 191 -16.24 6.46 13.18
CA TRP A 191 -15.45 6.42 14.41
C TRP A 191 -15.32 5.00 14.99
N ALA A 192 -16.39 4.21 14.96
CA ALA A 192 -16.33 2.82 15.39
C ALA A 192 -15.38 1.98 14.53
N HIS A 193 -15.40 2.15 13.20
CA HIS A 193 -14.47 1.47 12.30
C HIS A 193 -13.03 1.93 12.49
N VAL A 194 -12.81 3.25 12.64
CA VAL A 194 -11.50 3.84 12.93
C VAL A 194 -10.93 3.31 14.24
N LYS A 195 -11.75 3.26 15.30
CA LYS A 195 -11.36 2.67 16.59
C LYS A 195 -10.96 1.20 16.42
N HIS A 196 -11.78 0.41 15.73
CA HIS A 196 -11.49 -0.99 15.47
C HIS A 196 -10.19 -1.19 14.65
N PHE A 197 -9.92 -0.29 13.69
CA PHE A 197 -8.68 -0.25 12.95
C PHE A 197 -7.46 0.02 13.86
N ILE A 198 -7.52 1.03 14.74
CA ILE A 198 -6.43 1.34 15.68
C ILE A 198 -6.08 0.12 16.55
N TYR A 199 -7.08 -0.55 17.14
CA TYR A 199 -6.81 -1.69 18.03
C TYR A 199 -6.32 -2.95 17.31
N ARG A 200 -6.85 -3.28 16.14
CA ARG A 200 -6.45 -4.53 15.43
C ARG A 200 -5.33 -4.32 14.42
N ALA A 201 -5.50 -3.37 13.51
CA ALA A 201 -4.50 -3.13 12.48
C ALA A 201 -3.30 -2.36 13.07
N GLY A 202 -3.54 -1.41 13.96
CA GLY A 202 -2.47 -0.66 14.62
C GLY A 202 -1.54 -1.55 15.46
N THR A 203 -2.07 -2.54 16.19
CA THR A 203 -1.25 -3.49 16.95
C THR A 203 -0.41 -4.39 16.05
N LEU A 204 -0.98 -4.87 14.94
CA LEU A 204 -0.26 -5.65 13.94
C LEU A 204 0.87 -4.83 13.29
N ILE A 205 0.56 -3.61 12.86
CA ILE A 205 1.52 -2.69 12.23
C ILE A 205 2.65 -2.34 13.20
N PHE A 206 2.33 -2.07 14.46
CA PHE A 206 3.32 -1.80 15.49
C PHE A 206 4.23 -3.01 15.78
N ALA A 207 3.66 -4.21 15.91
CA ALA A 207 4.47 -5.42 16.11
C ALA A 207 5.44 -5.64 14.95
N VAL A 208 4.96 -5.39 13.73
CA VAL A 208 5.74 -5.48 12.51
C VAL A 208 6.84 -4.42 12.42
N SER A 209 6.58 -3.17 12.81
CA SER A 209 7.61 -2.12 12.79
C SER A 209 8.75 -2.44 13.77
N VAL A 210 8.42 -3.01 14.93
CA VAL A 210 9.41 -3.52 15.90
C VAL A 210 10.25 -4.65 15.29
N VAL A 211 9.61 -5.61 14.61
CA VAL A 211 10.32 -6.70 13.93
C VAL A 211 11.22 -6.18 12.81
N LEU A 212 10.73 -5.24 12.00
CA LEU A 212 11.50 -4.64 10.91
C LEU A 212 12.72 -3.89 11.44
N TRP A 213 12.53 -3.07 12.48
CA TRP A 213 13.64 -2.37 13.14
C TRP A 213 14.68 -3.36 13.67
N ALA A 214 14.24 -4.46 14.30
CA ALA A 214 15.14 -5.50 14.76
C ALA A 214 15.90 -6.16 13.60
N MET A 215 15.23 -6.47 12.49
CA MET A 215 15.89 -7.05 11.30
C MET A 215 16.92 -6.11 10.66
N LEU A 216 16.70 -4.79 10.71
CA LEU A 216 17.60 -3.79 10.12
C LEU A 216 18.79 -3.46 11.03
N ASN A 217 18.64 -3.57 12.36
CA ASN A 217 19.65 -3.14 13.33
C ASN A 217 20.42 -4.29 14.03
N LEU A 218 20.01 -5.56 13.85
CA LEU A 218 20.76 -6.71 14.37
C LEU A 218 21.75 -7.28 13.32
N PRO A 219 22.99 -7.67 13.71
CA PRO A 219 23.56 -7.65 15.08
C PRO A 219 24.04 -6.26 15.55
N PRO A 220 24.02 -5.97 16.87
CA PRO A 220 24.33 -4.63 17.39
C PRO A 220 25.76 -4.21 17.04
N GLY A 221 25.91 -3.11 16.30
CA GLY A 221 27.21 -2.58 15.85
C GLY A 221 27.42 -2.51 14.34
N VAL A 222 26.44 -2.94 13.53
CA VAL A 222 26.51 -2.76 12.07
C VAL A 222 26.33 -1.29 11.68
N SER A 223 27.39 -0.69 11.13
CA SER A 223 27.36 0.63 10.50
C SER A 223 26.90 0.58 9.04
N ASN A 224 26.97 -0.60 8.41
CA ASN A 224 26.53 -0.83 7.03
C ASN A 224 25.21 -1.62 6.98
N PRO A 225 24.16 -1.10 6.30
CA PRO A 225 22.89 -1.82 6.09
C PRO A 225 23.03 -3.21 5.44
N LYS A 226 24.16 -3.48 4.78
CA LYS A 226 24.49 -4.74 4.09
C LYS A 226 24.68 -5.93 5.03
N ASP A 227 25.19 -5.68 6.23
CA ASP A 227 25.54 -6.73 7.21
C ASP A 227 24.41 -6.97 8.21
N SER A 228 23.31 -6.22 8.09
CA SER A 228 22.07 -6.46 8.83
C SER A 228 21.43 -7.79 8.45
N PHE A 229 20.59 -8.34 9.35
CA PHE A 229 19.79 -9.52 9.05
C PHE A 229 18.89 -9.32 7.81
N ALA A 230 18.33 -8.12 7.63
CA ALA A 230 17.58 -7.75 6.42
C ALA A 230 18.46 -7.78 5.14
N GLY A 231 19.72 -7.35 5.23
CA GLY A 231 20.70 -7.46 4.15
C GLY A 231 21.06 -8.91 3.81
N TYR A 232 21.12 -9.80 4.80
CA TYR A 232 21.30 -11.24 4.58
C TYR A 232 20.09 -11.87 3.87
N VAL A 233 18.86 -11.60 4.35
CA VAL A 233 17.64 -12.11 3.73
C VAL A 233 17.47 -11.58 2.31
N GLY A 234 17.74 -10.29 2.06
CA GLY A 234 17.69 -9.73 0.71
C GLY A 234 18.66 -10.43 -0.25
N ARG A 235 19.91 -10.65 0.17
CA ARG A 235 20.89 -11.42 -0.64
C ARG A 235 20.42 -12.84 -0.94
N ALA A 236 19.75 -13.50 -0.01
CA ALA A 236 19.16 -14.82 -0.24
C ALA A 236 18.00 -14.80 -1.25
N LEU A 237 17.33 -13.65 -1.42
CA LEU A 237 16.24 -13.46 -2.39
C LEU A 237 16.73 -13.10 -3.80
N VAL A 238 17.93 -12.52 -3.95
CA VAL A 238 18.53 -12.16 -5.26
C VAL A 238 18.41 -13.26 -6.33
N PRO A 239 18.75 -14.54 -6.09
CA PRO A 239 18.65 -15.56 -7.14
C PRO A 239 17.23 -15.75 -7.67
N ILE A 240 16.21 -15.53 -6.83
CA ILE A 240 14.80 -15.61 -7.22
C ILE A 240 14.45 -14.44 -8.13
N PHE A 241 14.96 -13.24 -7.85
CA PHE A 241 14.64 -12.02 -8.60
C PHE A 241 15.59 -11.73 -9.79
N LYS A 242 16.70 -12.46 -9.89
CA LYS A 242 17.65 -12.35 -11.01
C LYS A 242 17.01 -12.48 -12.40
N PRO A 243 16.04 -13.40 -12.64
CA PRO A 243 15.36 -13.49 -13.94
C PRO A 243 14.52 -12.25 -14.30
N MET A 244 14.18 -11.40 -13.33
CA MET A 244 13.51 -10.11 -13.52
C MET A 244 14.52 -8.96 -13.71
N GLY A 245 15.82 -9.27 -13.78
CA GLY A 245 16.89 -8.28 -13.90
C GLY A 245 17.25 -7.58 -12.58
N LEU A 246 16.68 -7.98 -11.44
CA LEU A 246 16.92 -7.34 -10.15
C LEU A 246 18.11 -8.03 -9.44
N GLU A 247 19.32 -7.62 -9.78
CA GLU A 247 20.55 -8.21 -9.23
C GLU A 247 21.06 -7.48 -7.98
N ASP A 248 20.66 -6.23 -7.78
CA ASP A 248 21.06 -5.46 -6.61
C ASP A 248 20.30 -5.94 -5.36
N TRP A 249 21.06 -6.39 -4.36
CA TRP A 249 20.54 -6.83 -3.06
C TRP A 249 19.72 -5.73 -2.38
N ARG A 250 20.06 -4.45 -2.59
CA ARG A 250 19.37 -3.30 -1.98
C ARG A 250 17.89 -3.25 -2.35
N ILE A 251 17.56 -3.62 -3.58
CA ILE A 251 16.19 -3.65 -4.09
C ILE A 251 15.44 -4.85 -3.50
N THR A 252 16.09 -6.01 -3.44
CA THR A 252 15.45 -7.21 -2.84
C THR A 252 15.25 -7.09 -1.34
N THR A 253 16.14 -6.39 -0.62
CA THR A 253 15.98 -6.09 0.80
C THR A 253 14.81 -5.12 1.04
N SER A 254 14.60 -4.13 0.16
CA SER A 254 13.48 -3.18 0.32
C SER A 254 12.10 -3.81 0.06
N LEU A 255 12.02 -4.97 -0.59
CA LEU A 255 10.78 -5.74 -0.76
C LEU A 255 10.27 -6.35 0.56
N ILE A 256 11.13 -6.55 1.56
CA ILE A 256 10.74 -7.11 2.86
C ILE A 256 9.78 -6.16 3.59
N PRO A 257 10.13 -4.88 3.84
CA PRO A 257 9.18 -3.92 4.38
C PRO A 257 8.00 -3.66 3.44
N ALA A 258 8.17 -3.80 2.12
CA ALA A 258 7.08 -3.65 1.15
C ALA A 258 5.90 -4.58 1.39
N PHE A 259 6.19 -5.84 1.79
CA PHE A 259 5.17 -6.84 2.09
C PHE A 259 4.30 -6.43 3.28
N LEU A 260 4.90 -5.71 4.22
CA LEU A 260 4.28 -5.25 5.44
C LEU A 260 3.40 -4.04 5.14
N ALA A 261 4.00 -3.02 4.53
CA ALA A 261 3.32 -1.82 4.05
C ALA A 261 4.07 -1.22 2.86
N ARG A 262 3.33 -0.97 1.78
CA ARG A 262 3.94 -0.63 0.49
C ARG A 262 4.61 0.74 0.47
N GLU A 263 4.07 1.74 1.15
CA GLU A 263 4.71 3.05 1.16
C GLU A 263 6.09 3.05 1.85
N ILE A 264 6.39 2.01 2.66
CA ILE A 264 7.69 1.86 3.32
C ILE A 264 8.80 1.49 2.32
N VAL A 265 8.47 1.07 1.09
CA VAL A 265 9.49 0.75 0.08
C VAL A 265 10.46 1.91 -0.13
N LEU A 266 9.94 3.12 -0.33
CA LEU A 266 10.78 4.28 -0.64
C LEU A 266 11.59 4.73 0.58
N SER A 267 10.99 4.74 1.78
CA SER A 267 11.71 5.07 3.01
C SER A 267 12.77 4.02 3.34
N SER A 268 12.48 2.74 3.15
CA SER A 268 13.46 1.66 3.32
C SER A 268 14.58 1.77 2.29
N MET A 269 14.28 2.11 1.03
CA MET A 269 15.32 2.36 0.03
C MET A 269 16.18 3.56 0.42
N ALA A 270 15.61 4.66 0.93
CA ALA A 270 16.38 5.80 1.43
C ALA A 270 17.42 5.38 2.48
N VAL A 271 17.01 4.56 3.46
CA VAL A 271 17.91 4.05 4.51
C VAL A 271 18.97 3.09 3.93
N ILE A 272 18.58 2.15 3.06
CA ILE A 272 19.49 1.13 2.52
C ILE A 272 20.52 1.72 1.56
N TYR A 273 20.13 2.71 0.77
CA TYR A 273 21.05 3.45 -0.11
C TYR A 273 21.92 4.45 0.67
N SER A 274 21.87 4.43 2.01
CA SER A 274 22.65 5.30 2.90
C SER A 274 22.56 6.76 2.49
N VAL A 275 21.34 7.19 2.14
CA VAL A 275 21.06 8.61 1.95
C VAL A 275 21.14 9.22 3.35
N GLU A 276 22.27 9.86 3.65
CA GLU A 276 22.43 10.61 4.89
C GLU A 276 21.37 11.70 4.90
N GLU A 277 20.32 11.54 5.72
CA GLU A 277 19.49 12.68 6.10
C GLU A 277 20.44 13.70 6.74
N GLU A 278 20.44 14.93 6.19
CA GLU A 278 21.28 16.02 6.69
C GLU A 278 21.27 16.04 8.22
N LYS A 279 22.46 15.93 8.84
CA LYS A 279 22.62 15.99 10.29
C LYS A 279 21.94 17.25 10.80
N LYS A 280 20.76 17.09 11.39
CA LYS A 280 20.07 18.19 12.07
C LYS A 280 21.01 18.76 13.12
N GLU A 281 21.15 20.08 13.10
CA GLU A 281 21.83 20.83 14.17
C GLU A 281 21.27 20.43 15.55
N LYS A 282 22.06 20.69 16.60
CA LYS A 282 21.72 20.33 17.99
C LYS A 282 20.25 20.60 18.29
N PHE A 283 19.52 19.54 18.65
CA PHE A 283 18.08 19.61 18.88
C PHE A 283 17.74 20.57 20.03
N GLU A 284 17.15 21.71 19.70
CA GLU A 284 16.61 22.66 20.67
C GLU A 284 15.07 22.53 20.74
N PRO A 285 14.50 22.12 21.87
CA PRO A 285 13.07 21.79 21.96
C PRO A 285 12.14 22.98 21.70
N LYS A 286 12.57 24.22 22.06
CA LYS A 286 11.76 25.43 21.84
C LYS A 286 11.69 25.84 20.37
N LYS A 287 12.82 25.78 19.64
CA LYS A 287 12.87 26.08 18.20
C LYS A 287 12.17 25.01 17.38
N ALA A 288 12.42 23.73 17.70
CA ALA A 288 11.77 22.61 17.02
C ALA A 288 10.23 22.65 17.15
N LEU A 289 9.69 23.05 18.32
CA LEU A 289 8.24 23.17 18.50
C LEU A 289 7.65 24.33 17.68
N GLN A 290 8.36 25.47 17.60
CA GLN A 290 7.93 26.61 16.77
C GLN A 290 7.93 26.26 15.28
N GLU A 291 8.98 25.59 14.79
CA GLU A 291 9.07 25.10 13.42
C GLU A 291 7.93 24.14 13.07
N GLN A 292 7.60 23.19 13.95
CA GLN A 292 6.45 22.30 13.75
C GLN A 292 5.12 23.06 13.77
N GLY A 293 4.98 24.10 14.58
CA GLY A 293 3.80 24.96 14.61
C GLY A 293 3.58 25.70 13.28
N VAL A 294 4.64 26.27 12.71
CA VAL A 294 4.60 26.93 11.39
C VAL A 294 4.30 25.91 10.29
N ALA A 295 4.95 24.75 10.31
CA ALA A 295 4.73 23.67 9.35
C ALA A 295 3.27 23.18 9.38
N PHE A 296 2.66 23.06 10.56
CA PHE A 296 1.26 22.68 10.70
C PHE A 296 0.32 23.70 10.09
N ILE A 297 0.54 25.01 10.33
CA ILE A 297 -0.28 26.08 9.75
C ILE A 297 -0.17 26.08 8.21
N ASN A 298 1.04 25.90 7.68
CA ASN A 298 1.26 25.84 6.23
C ASN A 298 0.57 24.63 5.61
N ALA A 299 0.71 23.44 6.21
CA ALA A 299 0.02 22.24 5.75
C ALA A 299 -1.52 22.37 5.80
N LEU A 300 -2.06 23.07 6.81
CA LEU A 300 -3.50 23.34 6.92
C LEU A 300 -3.97 24.28 5.80
N LYS A 301 -3.22 25.36 5.53
CA LYS A 301 -3.49 26.29 4.43
C LYS A 301 -3.42 25.59 3.06
N GLU A 302 -2.40 24.78 2.84
CA GLU A 302 -2.23 24.01 1.60
C GLU A 302 -3.36 23.01 1.41
N SER A 303 -3.78 22.29 2.45
CA SER A 303 -4.90 21.35 2.37
C SER A 303 -6.19 22.05 1.95
N VAL A 304 -6.46 23.24 2.50
CA VAL A 304 -7.65 24.06 2.14
C VAL A 304 -7.52 24.61 0.71
N LEU A 305 -6.35 25.09 0.31
CA LEU A 305 -6.10 25.59 -1.04
C LEU A 305 -6.20 24.47 -2.09
N ASN A 306 -5.72 23.27 -1.78
CA ASN A 306 -5.83 22.10 -2.65
C ASN A 306 -7.27 21.58 -2.76
N LEU A 307 -8.13 21.85 -1.78
CA LEU A 307 -9.58 21.62 -1.87
C LEU A 307 -10.28 22.60 -2.84
N LEU A 308 -9.76 23.83 -2.97
CA LEU A 308 -10.32 24.88 -3.82
C LEU A 308 -9.73 24.91 -5.23
N SER A 309 -8.55 24.33 -5.46
CA SER A 309 -7.89 24.28 -6.76
C SER A 309 -8.10 22.92 -7.44
N PRO A 310 -8.79 22.85 -8.59
CA PRO A 310 -9.10 21.57 -9.24
C PRO A 310 -7.92 20.96 -10.02
N MET A 311 -6.70 21.50 -9.92
CA MET A 311 -5.53 20.94 -10.61
C MET A 311 -4.94 19.76 -9.83
N PRO A 312 -4.67 18.61 -10.48
CA PRO A 312 -4.07 17.46 -9.81
C PRO A 312 -2.57 17.72 -9.52
N LYS A 313 -2.25 18.25 -8.34
CA LYS A 313 -0.89 18.24 -7.77
C LYS A 313 -0.36 16.83 -7.42
N ALA A 314 -1.18 15.79 -7.62
CA ALA A 314 -0.81 14.39 -7.34
C ALA A 314 0.41 13.87 -8.12
N PHE A 315 0.89 14.61 -9.14
CA PHE A 315 2.08 14.28 -9.91
C PHE A 315 3.36 15.00 -9.43
N GLU A 316 3.27 15.96 -8.50
CA GLU A 316 4.43 16.53 -7.82
C GLU A 316 4.87 15.56 -6.71
N VAL A 317 5.56 14.49 -7.12
CA VAL A 317 6.26 13.59 -6.19
C VAL A 317 7.22 14.45 -5.36
N GLU A 318 6.96 14.52 -4.05
CA GLU A 318 7.74 15.26 -3.06
C GLU A 318 9.23 15.38 -3.45
N GLU A 319 9.73 16.62 -3.50
CA GLU A 319 11.15 16.95 -3.68
C GLU A 319 12.07 16.33 -2.61
N LYS A 320 11.52 15.69 -1.57
CA LYS A 320 12.22 15.04 -0.45
C LYS A 320 13.22 13.94 -0.81
N HIS A 321 13.22 13.44 -2.05
CA HIS A 321 14.03 12.28 -2.46
C HIS A 321 15.00 12.57 -3.62
N SER A 322 15.51 13.80 -3.78
CA SER A 322 16.48 14.12 -4.85
C SER A 322 17.74 13.22 -4.80
N GLN A 323 18.27 12.97 -3.60
CA GLN A 323 19.43 12.10 -3.37
C GLN A 323 19.10 10.61 -3.59
N LEU A 324 17.90 10.17 -3.23
CA LEU A 324 17.46 8.80 -3.50
C LEU A 324 17.24 8.56 -5.00
N LYS A 325 16.70 9.56 -5.72
CA LYS A 325 16.51 9.51 -7.18
C LYS A 325 17.84 9.25 -7.89
N SER A 326 18.92 9.94 -7.51
CA SER A 326 20.24 9.71 -8.11
C SER A 326 20.83 8.34 -7.75
N ALA A 327 20.71 7.91 -6.50
CA ALA A 327 21.19 6.59 -6.07
C ALA A 327 20.47 5.42 -6.78
N VAL A 328 19.15 5.53 -6.96
CA VAL A 328 18.33 4.54 -7.68
C VAL A 328 18.62 4.57 -9.19
N LYS A 329 18.83 5.76 -9.77
CA LYS A 329 19.16 5.89 -11.20
C LYS A 329 20.49 5.21 -11.56
N ASN A 330 21.45 5.17 -10.64
CA ASN A 330 22.73 4.52 -10.86
C ASN A 330 22.70 2.99 -10.67
N SER A 331 21.67 2.46 -10.01
CA SER A 331 21.54 1.04 -9.68
C SER A 331 20.53 0.29 -10.54
N MET A 332 19.62 1.00 -11.22
CA MET A 332 18.56 0.40 -12.03
C MET A 332 18.48 0.97 -13.44
N ASN A 333 18.10 0.12 -14.39
CA ASN A 333 17.72 0.49 -15.75
C ASN A 333 16.19 0.60 -15.91
N PRO A 334 15.68 1.29 -16.95
CA PRO A 334 14.23 1.43 -17.17
C PRO A 334 13.46 0.10 -17.25
N ALA A 335 14.05 -0.94 -17.86
CA ALA A 335 13.45 -2.27 -17.94
C ALA A 335 13.31 -2.93 -16.56
N GLN A 336 14.31 -2.77 -15.68
CA GLN A 336 14.27 -3.27 -14.31
C GLN A 336 13.24 -2.51 -13.48
N ALA A 337 13.15 -1.18 -13.67
CA ALA A 337 12.17 -0.34 -12.99
C ALA A 337 10.74 -0.74 -13.36
N LEU A 338 10.47 -1.02 -14.65
CA LEU A 338 9.15 -1.48 -15.09
C LEU A 338 8.81 -2.86 -14.52
N ALA A 339 9.76 -3.80 -14.55
CA ALA A 339 9.57 -5.13 -13.96
C ALA A 339 9.30 -5.05 -12.45
N PHE A 340 10.00 -4.17 -11.73
CA PHE A 340 9.78 -3.91 -10.31
C PHE A 340 8.40 -3.30 -10.03
N MET A 341 7.96 -2.32 -10.83
CA MET A 341 6.60 -1.75 -10.71
C MET A 341 5.52 -2.80 -10.95
N VAL A 342 5.67 -3.65 -11.97
CA VAL A 342 4.74 -4.75 -12.26
C VAL A 342 4.74 -5.79 -11.14
N PHE A 343 5.91 -6.08 -10.56
CA PHE A 343 5.99 -6.96 -9.39
C PHE A 343 5.21 -6.39 -8.21
N ILE A 344 5.47 -5.13 -7.85
CA ILE A 344 4.77 -4.45 -6.74
C ILE A 344 3.26 -4.35 -7.00
N LEU A 345 2.86 -4.16 -8.26
CA LEU A 345 1.46 -4.16 -8.68
C LEU A 345 0.77 -5.50 -8.37
N LEU A 346 1.38 -6.62 -8.74
CA LEU A 346 0.70 -7.92 -8.68
C LEU A 346 0.98 -8.72 -7.41
N TYR A 347 2.07 -8.40 -6.73
CA TYR A 347 2.44 -9.00 -5.46
C TYR A 347 1.38 -8.71 -4.39
N THR A 348 1.35 -9.51 -3.33
CA THR A 348 0.41 -9.36 -2.20
C THR A 348 0.37 -7.94 -1.65
N SER A 349 -0.85 -7.45 -1.36
CA SER A 349 -1.06 -6.02 -1.18
C SER A 349 -0.49 -5.37 0.06
N CYS A 350 -0.62 -6.04 1.20
CA CYS A 350 0.00 -5.71 2.48
C CYS A 350 -0.38 -6.81 3.47
N LEU A 351 0.30 -6.87 4.61
CA LEU A 351 -0.03 -7.85 5.66
C LEU A 351 -1.48 -7.71 6.16
N GLY A 352 -2.00 -6.48 6.22
CA GLY A 352 -3.40 -6.23 6.56
C GLY A 352 -4.38 -6.88 5.58
N THR A 353 -4.06 -6.88 4.28
CA THR A 353 -4.87 -7.56 3.26
C THR A 353 -4.86 -9.07 3.51
N VAL A 354 -3.70 -9.66 3.77
CA VAL A 354 -3.55 -11.10 4.03
C VAL A 354 -4.34 -11.52 5.28
N ALA A 355 -4.25 -10.74 6.36
CA ALA A 355 -4.96 -11.02 7.61
C ALA A 355 -6.48 -11.03 7.44
N VAL A 356 -7.03 -10.06 6.69
CA VAL A 356 -8.48 -10.04 6.42
C VAL A 356 -8.87 -11.09 5.39
N LEU A 357 -8.04 -11.36 4.39
CA LEU A 357 -8.26 -12.45 3.42
C LEU A 357 -8.35 -13.81 4.13
N GLN A 358 -7.47 -14.05 5.10
CA GLN A 358 -7.47 -15.24 5.94
C GLN A 358 -8.76 -15.35 6.77
N LYS A 359 -9.25 -14.22 7.29
CA LYS A 359 -10.49 -14.18 8.07
C LYS A 359 -11.73 -14.45 7.20
N GLU A 360 -11.78 -13.91 5.99
CA GLU A 360 -12.96 -13.97 5.11
C GLU A 360 -13.02 -15.21 4.21
N GLY A 361 -11.86 -15.68 3.73
CA GLY A 361 -11.73 -16.82 2.81
C GLY A 361 -11.13 -18.08 3.45
N GLY A 362 -10.61 -17.99 4.67
CA GLY A 362 -9.95 -19.10 5.38
C GLY A 362 -8.44 -19.18 5.13
N THR A 363 -7.75 -19.90 6.00
CA THR A 363 -6.27 -20.01 6.00
C THR A 363 -5.72 -20.67 4.74
N LYS A 364 -6.32 -21.77 4.31
CA LYS A 364 -5.92 -22.51 3.10
C LYS A 364 -6.03 -21.63 1.85
N PHE A 365 -7.12 -20.89 1.73
CA PHE A 365 -7.34 -19.99 0.60
C PHE A 365 -6.35 -18.82 0.60
N ALA A 366 -6.15 -18.17 1.75
CA ALA A 366 -5.22 -17.05 1.85
C ALA A 366 -3.78 -17.46 1.52
N LEU A 367 -3.33 -18.62 1.99
CA LEU A 367 -1.98 -19.13 1.71
C LEU A 367 -1.81 -19.54 0.24
N LEU A 368 -2.82 -20.20 -0.34
CA LEU A 368 -2.83 -20.53 -1.76
C LEU A 368 -2.86 -19.28 -2.64
N PHE A 369 -3.63 -18.27 -2.26
CA PHE A 369 -3.67 -16.98 -2.94
C PHE A 369 -2.33 -16.23 -2.83
N LEU A 370 -1.68 -16.28 -1.67
CA LEU A 370 -0.36 -15.66 -1.48
C LEU A 370 0.67 -16.28 -2.43
N ALA A 371 0.72 -17.61 -2.52
CA ALA A 371 1.59 -18.31 -3.46
C ALA A 371 1.24 -18.00 -4.92
N TYR A 372 -0.05 -17.99 -5.27
CA TYR A 372 -0.53 -17.66 -6.61
C TYR A 372 -0.16 -16.23 -7.01
N SER A 373 -0.45 -15.24 -6.17
CA SER A 373 -0.17 -13.83 -6.45
C SER A 373 1.33 -13.57 -6.58
N PHE A 374 2.17 -14.21 -5.76
CA PHE A 374 3.62 -14.15 -5.90
C PHE A 374 4.09 -14.74 -7.23
N ALA A 375 3.60 -15.93 -7.60
CA ALA A 375 3.96 -16.58 -8.86
C ALA A 375 3.53 -15.73 -10.08
N VAL A 376 2.30 -15.20 -10.08
CA VAL A 376 1.79 -14.33 -11.15
C VAL A 376 2.61 -13.05 -11.25
N ALA A 377 2.94 -12.42 -10.13
CA ALA A 377 3.78 -11.22 -10.09
C ALA A 377 5.18 -11.48 -10.63
N TRP A 378 5.79 -12.59 -10.21
CA TRP A 378 7.12 -12.99 -10.64
C TRP A 378 7.16 -13.29 -12.14
N VAL A 379 6.25 -14.13 -12.64
CA VAL A 379 6.18 -14.47 -14.08
C VAL A 379 5.93 -13.22 -14.92
N SER A 380 4.97 -12.38 -14.52
CA SER A 380 4.65 -11.14 -15.26
C SER A 380 5.84 -10.19 -15.29
N GLY A 381 6.57 -10.05 -14.17
CA GLY A 381 7.75 -9.21 -14.11
C GLY A 381 8.92 -9.74 -14.95
N VAL A 382 9.14 -11.06 -15.00
CA VAL A 382 10.15 -11.68 -15.90
C VAL A 382 9.79 -11.42 -17.36
N ILE A 383 8.52 -11.61 -17.74
CA ILE A 383 8.04 -11.35 -19.10
C ILE A 383 8.27 -9.90 -19.48
N VAL A 384 7.88 -8.96 -18.61
CA VAL A 384 8.03 -7.52 -18.85
C VAL A 384 9.50 -7.10 -18.93
N TYR A 385 10.36 -7.63 -18.06
CA TYR A 385 11.80 -7.37 -18.13
C TYR A 385 12.38 -7.80 -19.47
N ARG A 386 12.07 -9.03 -19.93
CA ARG A 386 12.55 -9.55 -21.20
C ARG A 386 12.03 -8.76 -22.40
N LEU A 387 10.73 -8.48 -22.44
CA LEU A 387 10.12 -7.69 -23.51
C LEU A 387 10.74 -6.30 -23.59
N MET A 388 10.90 -5.61 -22.45
CA MET A 388 11.47 -4.28 -22.44
C MET A 388 12.97 -4.29 -22.76
N SER A 389 13.72 -5.31 -22.32
CA SER A 389 15.13 -5.46 -22.67
C SER A 389 15.35 -5.66 -24.17
N LEU A 390 14.41 -6.32 -24.87
CA LEU A 390 14.43 -6.49 -26.33
C LEU A 390 14.02 -5.23 -27.10
N LEU A 391 13.30 -4.32 -26.46
CA LEU A 391 12.85 -3.04 -27.05
C LEU A 391 13.86 -1.90 -26.83
N VAL A 392 14.70 -1.99 -25.79
CA VAL A 392 15.73 -0.99 -25.44
C VAL A 392 17.13 -1.40 -25.92
N GLY A 393 17.41 -2.70 -25.99
CA GLY A 393 18.64 -3.23 -26.61
C GLY A 393 18.54 -3.24 -28.12
#